data_AF-A0AA90VMS8-F1
#
_entry.id   AF-A0AA90VMS8-F1
#
_cell.length_a   1.000
_cell.length_b   1.000
_cell.length_c   1.000
_cell.angle_alpha   90.00
_cell.angle_beta   90.00
_cell.angle_gamma   90.00
#
_symmetry.space_group_name_H-M   'P 1'
#
loop_
_entity.id
_entity.type
_entity.pdbx_description
1 polymer ?
#
loop_
_entity_poly.entity_id
_entity_poly.type
_entity_poly.pdbx_seq_one_letter_code
_entity_poly.pdbx_strand_id
1 'polypeptide(L)'
;MRAKQIQQVLKPLQQSSSQVFLGQGLHTLGLLGWILEQTGPADVAVTTFSTSDAFLCGVINLRKRGLINHSTLVADIKASSKTLKLKRLMTEAFDDVRLTLNHSKIMLVSNAEWLVSVITSQNQTYGDRAECTFISLDRDVYLDIHNMLNNLLDDKTTISIPRRE
;
A
#
# COMPACT_ATOMS: atom_id res chain seq x y z
N MET A 1 -0.89 -5.51 14.23
CA MET A 1 -1.85 -6.60 14.39
C MET A 1 -1.56 -7.68 13.36
N ARG A 2 -1.68 -8.96 13.75
CA ARG A 2 -1.68 -10.12 12.83
C ARG A 2 -3.11 -10.37 12.31
N ALA A 3 -3.27 -11.16 11.25
CA ALA A 3 -4.57 -11.47 10.63
C ALA A 3 -5.69 -11.83 11.64
N LYS A 4 -5.41 -12.70 12.62
CA LYS A 4 -6.40 -13.07 13.67
C LYS A 4 -6.87 -11.91 14.54
N GLN A 5 -6.02 -10.91 14.77
CA GLN A 5 -6.37 -9.71 15.54
C GLN A 5 -7.15 -8.71 14.68
N ILE A 6 -6.86 -8.65 13.37
CA ILE A 6 -7.59 -7.80 12.42
C ILE A 6 -9.06 -8.23 12.34
N GLN A 7 -9.33 -9.54 12.34
CA GLN A 7 -10.71 -10.09 12.34
C GLN A 7 -11.55 -9.71 13.57
N GLN A 8 -10.94 -9.18 14.64
CA GLN A 8 -11.67 -8.70 15.82
C GLN A 8 -12.19 -7.26 15.62
N VAL A 9 -11.62 -6.52 14.67
CA VAL A 9 -11.91 -5.09 14.46
C VAL A 9 -12.43 -4.78 13.05
N LEU A 10 -12.19 -5.66 12.08
CA LEU A 10 -12.68 -5.59 10.72
C LEU A 10 -13.42 -6.89 10.36
N LYS A 11 -14.52 -6.75 9.62
CA LYS A 11 -15.25 -7.87 9.02
C LYS A 11 -14.54 -8.33 7.75
N PRO A 12 -14.64 -9.61 7.36
CA PRO A 12 -14.16 -10.09 6.06
C PRO A 12 -14.68 -9.24 4.89
N LEU A 13 -13.88 -9.10 3.83
CA LEU A 13 -14.19 -8.26 2.68
C LEU A 13 -15.52 -8.64 2.02
N GLN A 14 -15.85 -9.94 1.90
CA GLN A 14 -17.13 -10.38 1.35
C GLN A 14 -18.35 -9.88 2.14
N GLN A 15 -18.19 -9.53 3.42
CA GLN A 15 -19.31 -9.21 4.33
C GLN A 15 -19.57 -7.71 4.46
N SER A 16 -18.68 -6.86 3.93
CA SER A 16 -18.83 -5.42 4.06
C SER A 16 -18.10 -4.69 2.95
N SER A 17 -18.88 -3.95 2.15
CA SER A 17 -18.37 -3.13 1.05
C SER A 17 -17.58 -1.91 1.51
N SER A 18 -17.73 -1.47 2.77
CA SER A 18 -17.02 -0.32 3.31
C SER A 18 -16.89 -0.43 4.83
N GLN A 19 -15.69 -0.17 5.34
CA GLN A 19 -15.36 -0.32 6.76
C GLN A 19 -14.39 0.77 7.22
N VAL A 20 -14.51 1.16 8.47
CA VAL A 20 -13.62 2.15 9.12
C VAL A 20 -12.98 1.55 10.35
N PHE A 21 -11.74 1.93 10.60
CA PHE A 21 -11.02 1.63 11.83
C PHE A 21 -10.33 2.90 12.33
N LEU A 22 -10.54 3.24 13.59
CA LEU A 22 -9.80 4.28 14.30
C LEU A 22 -9.19 3.65 15.54
N GLY A 23 -7.86 3.60 15.59
CA GLY A 23 -7.17 3.02 16.74
C GLY A 23 -5.70 2.73 16.48
N GLN A 24 -5.07 2.15 17.49
CA GLN A 24 -3.67 1.75 17.42
C GLN A 24 -3.53 0.30 16.92
N GLY A 25 -2.35 -0.03 16.39
CA GLY A 25 -1.95 -1.41 16.15
C GLY A 25 -2.42 -2.02 14.83
N LEU A 26 -3.35 -1.44 14.09
CA LEU A 26 -3.56 -1.81 12.69
C LEU A 26 -2.39 -1.25 11.86
N HIS A 27 -1.52 -2.12 11.36
CA HIS A 27 -0.35 -1.72 10.57
C HIS A 27 -0.61 -1.97 9.09
N THR A 28 -0.20 -1.06 8.22
CA THR A 28 -0.39 -1.13 6.76
C THR A 28 0.07 -2.48 6.17
N LEU A 29 1.23 -3.01 6.59
CA LEU A 29 1.70 -4.32 6.11
C LEU A 29 0.79 -5.47 6.54
N GLY A 30 0.30 -5.44 7.78
CA GLY A 30 -0.60 -6.46 8.30
C GLY A 30 -1.96 -6.42 7.59
N LEU A 31 -2.44 -5.21 7.30
CA LEU A 31 -3.66 -5.00 6.52
C LEU A 31 -3.50 -5.49 5.07
N LEU A 32 -2.39 -5.17 4.40
CA LEU A 32 -2.09 -5.67 3.05
C LEU A 32 -2.10 -7.21 3.02
N GLY A 33 -1.39 -7.85 3.95
CA GLY A 33 -1.37 -9.31 4.04
C GLY A 33 -2.77 -9.89 4.26
N TRP A 34 -3.57 -9.29 5.14
CA TRP A 34 -4.95 -9.71 5.40
C TRP A 34 -5.88 -9.53 4.19
N ILE A 35 -5.70 -8.48 3.39
CA ILE A 35 -6.44 -8.27 2.13
C ILE A 35 -6.05 -9.34 1.10
N LEU A 36 -4.75 -9.59 0.91
CA LEU A 36 -4.24 -10.58 -0.06
C LEU A 36 -4.62 -12.02 0.31
N GLU A 37 -4.75 -12.33 1.60
CA GLU A 37 -5.26 -13.63 2.06
C GLU A 37 -6.72 -13.89 1.68
N GLN A 38 -7.51 -12.83 1.41
CA GLN A 38 -8.91 -12.94 1.01
C GLN A 38 -9.12 -12.79 -0.49
N THR A 39 -8.33 -11.93 -1.14
CA THR A 39 -8.44 -11.62 -2.58
C THR A 39 -7.64 -12.59 -3.45
N GLY A 40 -6.63 -13.26 -2.89
CA GLY A 40 -5.66 -14.04 -3.66
C GLY A 40 -4.56 -13.16 -4.28
N PRO A 41 -3.81 -13.68 -5.27
CA PRO A 41 -2.81 -12.90 -6.00
C PRO A 41 -3.43 -11.66 -6.66
N ALA A 42 -2.78 -10.50 -6.50
CA ALA A 42 -3.31 -9.23 -6.96
C ALA A 42 -2.20 -8.23 -7.34
N ASP A 43 -2.59 -7.22 -8.10
CA ASP A 43 -1.78 -6.02 -8.33
C ASP A 43 -1.94 -5.07 -7.16
N VAL A 44 -0.83 -4.45 -6.73
CA VAL A 44 -0.78 -3.61 -5.54
C VAL A 44 -0.13 -2.27 -5.84
N ALA A 45 -0.88 -1.18 -5.71
CA ALA A 45 -0.33 0.16 -5.77
C ALA A 45 -0.40 0.82 -4.40
N VAL A 46 0.70 1.42 -3.93
CA VAL A 46 0.74 2.08 -2.63
C VAL A 46 1.36 3.47 -2.74
N THR A 47 0.76 4.41 -2.03
CA THR A 47 1.34 5.74 -1.81
C THR A 47 1.66 5.93 -0.33
N THR A 48 2.72 6.67 -0.03
CA THR A 48 3.07 7.04 1.34
C THR A 48 3.94 8.28 1.37
N PHE A 49 3.97 8.99 2.49
CA PHE A 49 4.99 10.01 2.71
C PHE A 49 6.35 9.35 2.98
N SER A 50 6.39 8.32 3.82
CA SER A 50 7.61 7.58 4.15
C SER A 50 7.38 6.08 4.26
N THR A 51 8.44 5.29 4.06
CA THR A 51 8.43 3.84 4.18
C THR A 51 9.56 3.35 5.10
N SER A 52 9.52 2.08 5.46
CA SER A 52 10.50 1.44 6.36
C SER A 52 10.97 0.10 5.82
N ASP A 53 12.18 -0.31 6.21
CA ASP A 53 12.79 -1.61 5.86
C ASP A 53 11.85 -2.77 6.17
N ALA A 54 11.19 -2.72 7.32
CA ALA A 54 10.28 -3.78 7.75
C ALA A 54 9.04 -3.89 6.85
N PHE A 55 8.49 -2.77 6.37
CA PHE A 55 7.41 -2.78 5.38
C PHE A 55 7.90 -3.36 4.05
N LEU A 56 9.04 -2.88 3.53
CA LEU A 56 9.61 -3.33 2.25
C LEU A 56 9.93 -4.84 2.27
N CYS A 57 10.59 -5.33 3.32
CA CYS A 57 10.84 -6.76 3.53
C CYS A 57 9.54 -7.57 3.61
N GLY A 58 8.51 -7.01 4.23
CA GLY A 58 7.17 -7.62 4.25
C GLY A 58 6.57 -7.80 2.85
N VAL A 59 6.65 -6.77 2.01
CA VAL A 59 6.19 -6.83 0.61
C VAL A 59 6.99 -7.84 -0.20
N ILE A 60 8.33 -7.89 -0.04
CA ILE A 60 9.18 -8.91 -0.68
C ILE A 60 8.72 -10.32 -0.30
N ASN A 61 8.38 -10.56 0.97
CA ASN A 61 7.89 -11.86 1.42
C ASN A 61 6.50 -12.20 0.85
N LEU A 62 5.60 -11.21 0.70
CA LEU A 62 4.30 -11.41 0.04
C LEU A 62 4.48 -11.78 -1.44
N ARG A 63 5.43 -11.15 -2.13
CA ARG A 63 5.81 -11.50 -3.51
C ARG A 63 6.37 -12.92 -3.61
N LYS A 64 7.29 -13.30 -2.73
CA LYS A 64 7.85 -14.67 -2.69
C LYS A 64 6.79 -15.75 -2.45
N ARG A 65 5.67 -15.40 -1.80
CA ARG A 65 4.51 -16.28 -1.61
C ARG A 65 3.58 -16.33 -2.83
N GLY A 66 3.87 -15.58 -3.90
CA GLY A 66 3.03 -15.50 -5.10
C GLY A 66 1.74 -14.69 -4.91
N LEU A 67 1.66 -13.82 -3.90
CA LEU A 67 0.44 -13.05 -3.61
C LEU A 67 0.40 -11.69 -4.32
N ILE A 68 1.49 -11.26 -4.95
CA ILE A 68 1.57 -9.97 -5.62
C ILE A 68 2.03 -10.22 -7.06
N ASN A 69 1.20 -9.84 -8.03
CA ASN A 69 1.46 -9.99 -9.46
C ASN A 69 2.34 -8.84 -9.97
N HIS A 70 1.87 -7.61 -9.77
CA HIS A 70 2.60 -6.38 -10.03
C HIS A 70 2.53 -5.45 -8.81
N SER A 71 3.57 -4.65 -8.56
CA SER A 71 3.45 -3.62 -7.53
C SER A 71 4.13 -2.28 -7.82
N THR A 72 3.45 -1.20 -7.42
CA THR A 72 3.90 0.19 -7.59
C THR A 72 3.99 0.89 -6.24
N LEU A 73 5.08 1.62 -6.01
CA LEU A 73 5.30 2.48 -4.85
C LEU A 73 5.47 3.93 -5.30
N VAL A 74 4.66 4.83 -4.73
CA VAL A 74 4.85 6.28 -4.81
C VAL A 74 5.20 6.83 -3.43
N ALA A 75 6.40 7.39 -3.29
CA ALA A 75 6.90 7.93 -2.02
C ALA A 75 7.28 9.42 -2.13
N ASP A 76 7.34 10.11 -1.00
CA ASP A 76 7.73 11.52 -0.98
C ASP A 76 9.22 11.73 -1.28
N ILE A 77 9.52 12.73 -2.12
CA ILE A 77 10.89 13.10 -2.47
C ILE A 77 11.66 13.76 -1.32
N LYS A 78 11.02 14.46 -0.37
CA LYS A 78 11.73 15.09 0.75
C LYS A 78 12.07 14.07 1.84
N ALA A 79 11.22 13.07 2.04
CA ALA A 79 11.55 11.90 2.86
C ALA A 79 12.67 11.05 2.22
N SER A 80 12.98 11.29 0.93
CA SER A 80 13.82 10.40 0.13
C SER A 80 15.28 10.33 0.51
N SER A 81 15.82 11.26 1.30
CA SER A 81 17.22 11.16 1.76
C SER A 81 17.44 9.95 2.69
N LYS A 82 16.42 9.52 3.44
CA LYS A 82 16.42 8.22 4.13
C LYS A 82 16.04 7.08 3.18
N THR A 83 15.08 7.33 2.29
CA THR A 83 14.54 6.34 1.34
C THR A 83 15.55 5.91 0.25
N LEU A 84 16.50 6.76 -0.13
CA LEU A 84 17.58 6.45 -1.08
C LEU A 84 18.53 5.39 -0.51
N LYS A 85 18.74 5.36 0.81
CA LYS A 85 19.45 4.25 1.48
C LYS A 85 18.69 2.93 1.32
N LEU A 86 17.36 3.00 1.18
CA LEU A 86 16.46 1.88 0.96
C LEU A 86 16.16 1.62 -0.52
N LYS A 87 16.83 2.31 -1.45
CA LYS A 87 16.61 2.16 -2.89
C LYS A 87 16.63 0.69 -3.33
N ARG A 88 17.58 -0.09 -2.82
CA ARG A 88 17.68 -1.52 -3.12
C ARG A 88 16.43 -2.27 -2.66
N LEU A 89 16.00 -2.08 -1.41
CA LEU A 89 14.82 -2.74 -0.87
C LEU A 89 13.53 -2.32 -1.59
N MET A 90 13.39 -1.04 -1.96
CA MET A 90 12.23 -0.57 -2.70
C MET A 90 12.13 -1.23 -4.08
N THR A 91 13.23 -1.25 -4.82
CA THR A 91 13.28 -1.85 -6.17
C THR A 91 13.27 -3.39 -6.16
N GLU A 92 13.50 -4.01 -5.00
CA GLU A 92 13.26 -5.44 -4.79
C GLU A 92 11.78 -5.71 -4.44
N ALA A 93 11.17 -4.84 -3.63
CA ALA A 93 9.79 -4.95 -3.17
C ALA A 93 8.75 -4.53 -4.21
N PHE A 94 9.08 -3.60 -5.10
CA PHE A 94 8.17 -3.00 -6.07
C PHE A 94 8.76 -3.03 -7.48
N ASP A 95 7.90 -3.25 -8.47
CA ASP A 95 8.27 -3.22 -9.88
C ASP A 95 8.46 -1.78 -10.34
N ASP A 96 7.55 -0.90 -9.94
CA ASP A 96 7.64 0.54 -10.18
C ASP A 96 7.86 1.30 -8.87
N VAL A 97 8.91 2.14 -8.85
CA VAL A 97 9.19 3.03 -7.72
C VAL A 97 9.27 4.46 -8.21
N ARG A 98 8.40 5.32 -7.70
CA ARG A 98 8.29 6.73 -8.08
C ARG A 98 8.45 7.63 -6.86
N LEU A 99 9.18 8.73 -7.03
CA LEU A 99 9.35 9.78 -6.02
C LEU A 99 8.74 11.08 -6.53
N THR A 100 7.88 11.70 -5.73
CA THR A 100 7.24 12.99 -6.05
C THR A 100 6.89 13.73 -4.77
N LEU A 101 6.36 14.94 -4.84
CA LEU A 101 5.81 15.63 -3.66
C LEU A 101 4.49 14.94 -3.28
N ASN A 102 4.53 14.07 -2.28
CA ASN A 102 3.40 13.22 -1.92
C ASN A 102 3.21 13.13 -0.40
N HIS A 103 2.03 13.49 0.10
CA HIS A 103 1.65 13.25 1.49
C HIS A 103 0.46 12.28 1.64
N SER A 104 -0.05 11.74 0.53
CA SER A 104 -1.10 10.72 0.57
C SER A 104 -0.58 9.42 1.15
N LYS A 105 -1.46 8.67 1.82
CA LYS A 105 -1.21 7.27 2.18
C LYS A 105 -2.41 6.44 1.75
N ILE A 106 -2.21 5.70 0.68
CA ILE A 106 -3.24 4.93 0.00
C ILE A 106 -2.67 3.55 -0.31
N MET A 107 -3.53 2.55 -0.32
CA MET A 107 -3.24 1.24 -0.89
C MET A 107 -4.41 0.80 -1.75
N LEU A 108 -4.11 0.47 -3.00
CA LEU A 108 -5.03 -0.12 -3.95
C LEU A 108 -4.60 -1.57 -4.17
N VAL A 109 -5.57 -2.49 -4.11
CA VAL A 109 -5.37 -3.91 -4.42
C VAL A 109 -6.41 -4.32 -5.44
N SER A 110 -5.98 -4.91 -6.56
CA SER A 110 -6.88 -5.32 -7.62
C SER A 110 -6.52 -6.64 -8.28
N ASN A 111 -7.54 -7.39 -8.66
CA ASN A 111 -7.41 -8.50 -9.61
C ASN A 111 -8.71 -8.61 -10.43
N ALA A 112 -8.93 -9.75 -11.09
CA ALA A 112 -10.12 -9.95 -11.93
C ALA A 112 -11.45 -9.84 -11.17
N GLU A 113 -11.47 -10.09 -9.86
CA GLU A 113 -12.69 -10.14 -9.05
C GLU A 113 -12.77 -9.01 -8.02
N TRP A 114 -11.62 -8.51 -7.57
CA TRP A 114 -11.53 -7.60 -6.44
C TRP A 114 -10.99 -6.23 -6.85
N LEU A 115 -11.62 -5.18 -6.34
CA LEU A 115 -11.10 -3.82 -6.30
C LEU A 115 -11.19 -3.36 -4.84
N VAL A 116 -10.04 -3.16 -4.20
CA VAL A 116 -9.96 -2.76 -2.79
C VAL A 116 -9.20 -1.46 -2.69
N SER A 117 -9.83 -0.46 -2.07
CA SER A 117 -9.24 0.83 -1.76
C SER A 117 -9.04 0.96 -0.26
N VAL A 118 -7.84 1.35 0.15
CA VAL A 118 -7.51 1.69 1.53
C VAL A 118 -7.00 3.12 1.56
N ILE A 119 -7.65 3.96 2.35
CA ILE A 119 -7.22 5.33 2.64
C ILE A 119 -6.88 5.39 4.12
N THR A 120 -5.66 5.82 4.46
CA THR A 120 -5.20 5.80 5.85
C THR A 120 -4.41 7.04 6.22
N SER A 121 -4.39 7.38 7.50
CA SER A 121 -3.47 8.39 8.05
C SER A 121 -2.07 7.83 8.33
N GLN A 122 -1.91 6.50 8.33
CA GLN A 122 -0.66 5.83 8.68
C GLN A 122 0.33 5.82 7.51
N ASN A 123 1.59 6.16 7.77
CA ASN A 123 2.69 5.88 6.83
C ASN A 123 3.05 4.39 6.82
N GLN A 124 3.80 3.95 5.81
CA GLN A 124 4.33 2.58 5.70
C GLN A 124 5.51 2.31 6.66
N THR A 125 5.33 2.69 7.92
CA THR A 125 6.30 2.60 9.00
C THR A 125 5.62 1.96 10.21
N TYR A 126 6.39 1.29 11.07
CA TYR A 126 5.87 0.88 12.36
C TYR A 126 5.70 2.11 13.26
N GLY A 127 4.43 2.42 13.57
CA GLY A 127 4.05 3.46 14.51
C GLY A 127 3.09 2.91 15.56
N ASP A 128 3.09 3.53 16.73
CA ASP A 128 2.25 3.24 17.90
C ASP A 128 1.07 4.23 18.04
N ARG A 129 0.93 5.14 17.07
CA ARG A 129 -0.13 6.15 17.07
C ARG A 129 -1.48 5.56 16.66
N ALA A 130 -2.54 6.20 17.12
CA ALA A 130 -3.88 5.92 16.63
C ALA A 130 -4.01 6.47 15.21
N GLU A 131 -4.49 5.64 14.29
CA GLU A 131 -4.61 5.97 12.88
C GLU A 131 -6.04 5.72 12.44
N CYS A 132 -6.53 6.56 11.53
CA CYS A 132 -7.81 6.36 10.86
C CYS A 132 -7.56 5.62 9.55
N THR A 133 -8.29 4.54 9.33
CA THR A 133 -8.22 3.74 8.10
C THR A 133 -9.62 3.51 7.59
N PHE A 134 -9.86 3.85 6.33
CA PHE A 134 -11.06 3.55 5.58
C PHE A 134 -10.73 2.50 4.52
N ILE A 135 -11.56 1.47 4.44
CA ILE A 135 -11.45 0.37 3.46
C ILE A 135 -12.75 0.37 2.67
N SER A 136 -12.64 0.33 1.34
CA SER A 136 -13.79 0.29 0.44
C SER A 136 -13.59 -0.72 -0.68
N LEU A 137 -14.67 -1.40 -1.04
CA LEU A 137 -14.81 -2.23 -2.24
C LEU A 137 -15.62 -1.52 -3.32
N ASP A 138 -15.94 -0.24 -3.10
CA ASP A 138 -16.64 0.58 -4.07
C ASP A 138 -15.75 0.80 -5.30
N ARG A 139 -16.32 0.48 -6.47
CA ARG A 139 -15.62 0.54 -7.75
C ARG A 139 -15.23 1.97 -8.11
N ASP A 140 -16.12 2.93 -7.86
CA ASP A 140 -15.89 4.32 -8.26
C ASP A 140 -14.80 4.93 -7.39
N VAL A 141 -14.80 4.63 -6.08
CA VAL A 141 -13.70 5.01 -5.17
C VAL A 141 -12.36 4.48 -5.67
N TYR A 142 -12.30 3.21 -6.08
CA TYR A 142 -11.08 2.63 -6.61
C TYR A 142 -10.64 3.32 -7.91
N LEU A 143 -11.53 3.44 -8.89
CA LEU A 143 -11.20 3.97 -10.21
C LEU A 143 -10.78 5.44 -10.16
N ASP A 144 -11.47 6.26 -9.35
CA ASP A 144 -11.12 7.66 -9.18
C ASP A 144 -9.72 7.82 -8.58
N ILE A 145 -9.41 7.07 -7.51
CA ILE A 145 -8.08 7.10 -6.89
C ILE A 145 -7.02 6.57 -7.84
N HIS A 146 -7.30 5.49 -8.56
CA HIS A 146 -6.38 4.91 -9.54
C HIS A 146 -6.09 5.90 -10.69
N ASN A 147 -7.10 6.59 -11.21
CA ASN A 147 -6.93 7.63 -12.23
C ASN A 147 -6.10 8.82 -11.70
N MET A 148 -6.38 9.28 -10.47
CA MET A 148 -5.59 10.33 -9.83
C MET A 148 -4.14 9.89 -9.58
N LEU A 149 -3.92 8.61 -9.23
CA LEU A 149 -2.59 8.03 -9.09
C LEU A 149 -1.85 8.02 -10.43
N ASN A 150 -2.50 7.61 -11.53
CA ASN A 150 -1.89 7.63 -12.86
C ASN A 150 -1.48 9.04 -13.27
N ASN A 151 -2.33 10.04 -13.02
CA ASN A 151 -1.96 11.44 -13.25
C ASN A 151 -0.70 11.85 -12.46
N LEU A 152 -0.56 11.38 -11.22
CA LEU A 152 0.63 11.61 -10.39
C LEU A 152 1.87 10.88 -10.94
N LEU A 153 1.70 9.67 -11.48
CA LEU A 153 2.77 8.89 -12.11
C LEU A 153 3.26 9.55 -13.41
N ASP A 154 2.36 10.16 -14.18
CA ASP A 154 2.65 10.79 -15.47
C ASP A 154 3.15 12.25 -15.33
N ASP A 155 3.12 12.82 -14.12
CA ASP A 155 3.61 14.16 -13.85
C ASP A 155 5.12 14.27 -14.11
N LYS A 156 5.54 15.33 -14.80
CA LYS A 156 6.95 15.57 -15.18
C LYS A 156 7.88 15.77 -13.98
N THR A 157 7.34 16.10 -12.81
CA THR A 157 8.09 16.25 -11.55
C THR A 157 8.28 14.93 -10.82
N THR A 158 7.59 13.86 -11.25
CA THR A 158 7.73 12.53 -10.69
C THR A 158 8.96 11.83 -11.24
N ILE A 159 9.84 11.40 -10.32
CA ILE A 159 11.11 10.76 -10.63
C ILE A 159 10.94 9.25 -10.55
N SER A 160 11.28 8.54 -11.62
CA SER A 160 11.36 7.08 -11.63
C SER A 160 12.69 6.59 -11.05
N ILE A 161 12.64 5.59 -10.19
CA ILE A 161 13.82 4.95 -9.60
C ILE A 161 14.04 3.62 -10.33
N PRO A 162 15.07 3.51 -11.19
CA PRO A 162 15.28 2.31 -11.98
C PRO A 162 15.68 1.14 -11.09
N ARG A 163 15.12 -0.04 -11.40
CA ARG A 163 15.59 -1.33 -10.91
C ARG A 163 17.00 -1.55 -11.49
N ARG A 164 17.98 -1.90 -10.67
CA ARG A 164 19.28 -2.33 -11.21
C ARG A 164 19.07 -3.70 -11.85
N GLU A 165 19.52 -3.82 -13.10
CA GLU A 165 19.71 -5.11 -13.79
C GLU A 165 20.67 -6.02 -13.01
#